data_AF-A0A2D5PPB8-F1
#
_entry.id   AF-A0A2D5PPB8-F1
#
_cell.length_a   1.000
_cell.length_b   1.000
_cell.length_c   1.000
_cell.angle_alpha   90.00
_cell.angle_beta   90.00
_cell.angle_gamma   90.00
#
_symmetry.space_group_name_H-M   'P 1'
#
loop_
_entity.id
_entity.type
_entity.pdbx_description
1 polymer ?
#
loop_
_entity_poly.entity_id
_entity_poly.type
_entity_poly.pdbx_seq_one_letter_code
_entity_poly.pdbx_strand_id
1 'polypeptide(L)'
;MRILITFVLLFSIKINAETSEQYTYRAEFFFGNMSEGKNYEDVRKQSMEYLKFLKKNNLKYGRALFVPIWAGEREYDIIEYGWWPNGVEQYKEWGAYMNDYPKWAADNSEFDGESGVEVKRSISMRGVRARGIRIPAEEMDKFKFVDFMQCSYTSLGNLNNILEINAKIEAKEIELGDRAGYGEHILIPYRGLDADTKYDFVIMRHYYSAKKRGDIISSSPEFRNMMRETGYWAELQTNAKCGPQSTYRVEWLYNSSED
;
A
#
# COMPACT_ATOMS: atom_id res chain seq x y z
N MET A 1 16.43 -36.47 -55.22
CA MET A 1 15.26 -35.98 -54.47
C MET A 1 15.56 -36.05 -52.97
N ARG A 2 15.81 -34.90 -52.34
CA ARG A 2 15.70 -34.65 -50.89
C ARG A 2 15.90 -33.14 -50.70
N ILE A 3 14.80 -32.41 -50.73
CA ILE A 3 14.78 -31.00 -50.34
C ILE A 3 14.60 -31.00 -48.83
N LEU A 4 15.61 -30.53 -48.09
CA LEU A 4 15.52 -30.32 -46.65
C LEU A 4 15.01 -28.87 -46.46
N ILE A 5 13.73 -28.73 -46.15
CA ILE A 5 13.14 -27.42 -45.82
C ILE A 5 13.39 -27.17 -44.34
N THR A 6 14.35 -26.30 -44.03
CA THR A 6 14.57 -25.78 -42.68
C THR A 6 13.50 -24.72 -42.38
N PHE A 7 12.49 -25.08 -41.60
CA PHE A 7 11.47 -24.14 -41.12
C PHE A 7 12.05 -23.36 -39.93
N VAL A 8 12.60 -22.17 -40.18
CA VAL A 8 12.97 -21.23 -39.11
C VAL A 8 11.67 -20.54 -38.66
N LEU A 9 11.06 -21.07 -37.61
CA LEU A 9 9.99 -20.40 -36.88
C LEU A 9 10.59 -19.20 -36.14
N LEU A 10 10.56 -18.03 -36.78
CA LEU A 10 10.70 -16.74 -36.11
C LEU A 10 9.47 -16.54 -35.20
N PHE A 11 9.53 -17.10 -33.98
CA PHE A 11 8.64 -16.67 -32.91
C PHE A 11 9.02 -15.24 -32.55
N SER A 12 8.31 -14.26 -33.11
CA SER A 12 8.27 -12.92 -32.55
C SER A 12 7.59 -13.00 -31.19
N ILE A 13 8.36 -13.26 -30.13
CA ILE A 13 7.89 -13.10 -28.76
C ILE A 13 7.66 -11.61 -28.60
N LYS A 14 6.43 -11.14 -28.82
CA LYS A 14 6.00 -9.86 -28.26
C LYS A 14 5.96 -10.09 -26.75
N ILE A 15 7.05 -9.77 -26.07
CA ILE A 15 7.05 -9.54 -24.63
C ILE A 15 6.26 -8.25 -24.46
N ASN A 16 4.92 -8.35 -24.47
CA ASN A 16 4.14 -7.33 -23.79
C ASN A 16 4.53 -7.50 -22.33
N ALA A 17 5.34 -6.58 -21.81
CA ALA A 17 5.63 -6.51 -20.39
C ALA A 17 4.28 -6.51 -19.64
N GLU A 18 3.94 -7.63 -18.98
CA GLU A 18 2.70 -7.71 -18.22
C GLU A 18 2.82 -6.73 -17.05
N THR A 19 2.01 -5.66 -17.11
CA THR A 19 1.83 -4.74 -16.00
C THR A 19 1.13 -5.45 -14.85
N SER A 20 1.28 -4.93 -13.64
CA SER A 20 0.63 -5.50 -12.47
C SER A 20 -0.90 -5.41 -12.58
N GLU A 21 -1.60 -6.39 -12.01
CA GLU A 21 -3.06 -6.36 -11.93
C GLU A 21 -3.51 -5.18 -11.04
N GLN A 22 -4.43 -4.39 -11.59
CA GLN A 22 -5.12 -3.35 -10.83
C GLN A 22 -6.35 -3.94 -10.15
N TYR A 23 -6.30 -4.05 -8.82
CA TYR A 23 -7.41 -4.57 -8.03
C TYR A 23 -7.80 -3.58 -6.94
N THR A 24 -9.09 -3.61 -6.58
CA THR A 24 -9.67 -2.77 -5.53
C THR A 24 -9.73 -3.50 -4.20
N TYR A 25 -9.63 -2.76 -3.10
CA TYR A 25 -9.74 -3.30 -1.75
C TYR A 25 -10.28 -2.23 -0.78
N ARG A 26 -10.58 -2.62 0.46
CA ARG A 26 -10.94 -1.67 1.53
C ARG A 26 -9.75 -1.46 2.44
N ALA A 27 -9.59 -0.24 2.91
CA ALA A 27 -8.54 0.15 3.82
C ALA A 27 -9.10 1.02 4.94
N GLU A 28 -8.41 1.01 6.07
CA GLU A 28 -8.63 1.94 7.16
C GLU A 28 -7.30 2.28 7.83
N PHE A 29 -7.15 3.57 8.13
CA PHE A 29 -5.99 4.12 8.82
C PHE A 29 -6.43 4.59 10.19
N PHE A 30 -5.87 4.02 11.24
CA PHE A 30 -6.10 4.39 12.62
C PHE A 30 -4.89 5.19 13.12
N PHE A 31 -5.09 6.48 13.32
CA PHE A 31 -4.07 7.41 13.81
C PHE A 31 -4.19 7.49 15.32
N GLY A 32 -3.07 7.29 16.03
CA GLY A 32 -3.10 7.27 17.48
C GLY A 32 -1.72 7.40 18.12
N ASN A 33 -1.74 7.36 19.45
CA ASN A 33 -0.55 7.40 20.29
C ASN A 33 -0.40 6.07 21.01
N MET A 34 0.84 5.68 21.29
CA MET A 34 1.06 4.48 22.09
C MET A 34 0.52 4.74 23.50
N SER A 35 -0.26 3.80 24.04
CA SER A 35 -0.80 3.92 25.39
C SER A 35 0.32 4.06 26.42
N GLU A 36 0.03 4.66 27.58
CA GLU A 36 1.03 4.93 28.61
C GLU A 36 1.82 3.66 28.99
N GLY A 37 3.15 3.76 29.00
CA GLY A 37 4.06 2.66 29.31
C GLY A 37 4.20 1.61 28.19
N LYS A 38 3.44 1.69 27.10
CA LYS A 38 3.56 0.78 25.95
C LYS A 38 4.53 1.33 24.92
N ASN A 39 5.17 0.42 24.18
CA ASN A 39 6.06 0.74 23.08
C ASN A 39 5.64 0.03 21.77
N TYR A 40 6.43 0.25 20.71
CA TYR A 40 6.19 -0.35 19.40
C TYR A 40 6.05 -1.88 19.43
N GLU A 41 6.90 -2.58 20.19
CA GLU A 41 6.86 -4.04 20.27
C GLU A 41 5.62 -4.53 21.01
N ASP A 42 5.08 -3.78 21.97
CA ASP A 42 3.82 -4.13 22.63
C ASP A 42 2.65 -4.04 21.64
N VAL A 43 2.57 -2.96 20.85
CA VAL A 43 1.56 -2.81 19.78
C VAL A 43 1.70 -3.92 18.74
N ARG A 44 2.93 -4.25 18.35
CA ARG A 44 3.23 -5.33 17.40
C ARG A 44 2.77 -6.69 17.96
N LYS A 45 3.13 -7.03 19.19
CA LYS A 45 2.72 -8.30 19.83
C LYS A 45 1.20 -8.41 19.93
N GLN A 46 0.52 -7.34 20.36
CA GLN A 46 -0.93 -7.32 20.39
C GLN A 46 -1.54 -7.53 19.01
N SER A 47 -0.99 -6.90 17.96
CA SER A 47 -1.44 -7.13 16.59
C SER A 47 -1.30 -8.60 16.17
N MET A 48 -0.23 -9.29 16.62
CA MET A 48 -0.02 -10.71 16.36
C MET A 48 -0.97 -11.61 17.17
N GLU A 49 -1.39 -11.22 18.37
CA GLU A 49 -2.48 -11.90 19.08
C GLU A 49 -3.79 -11.78 18.30
N TYR A 50 -4.08 -10.60 17.73
CA TYR A 50 -5.27 -10.41 16.90
C TYR A 50 -5.27 -11.31 15.67
N LEU A 51 -4.11 -11.59 15.07
CA LEU A 51 -3.98 -12.56 13.98
C LEU A 51 -4.49 -13.95 14.36
N LYS A 52 -4.28 -14.41 15.60
CA LYS A 52 -4.79 -15.72 16.05
C LYS A 52 -6.31 -15.75 16.04
N PHE A 53 -6.96 -14.67 16.50
CA PHE A 53 -8.41 -14.51 16.44
C PHE A 53 -8.91 -14.53 14.99
N LEU A 54 -8.26 -13.76 14.10
CA LEU A 54 -8.63 -13.69 12.68
C LEU A 54 -8.57 -15.08 12.02
N LYS A 55 -7.48 -15.82 12.23
CA LYS A 55 -7.31 -17.18 11.68
C LYS A 55 -8.34 -18.16 12.23
N LYS A 56 -8.58 -18.13 13.55
CA LYS A 56 -9.58 -19.01 14.21
C LYS A 56 -10.99 -18.80 13.65
N ASN A 57 -11.33 -17.57 13.27
CA ASN A 57 -12.66 -17.20 12.79
C ASN A 57 -12.75 -17.06 11.26
N ASN A 58 -11.69 -17.44 10.52
CA ASN A 58 -11.62 -17.34 9.06
C ASN A 58 -12.03 -15.93 8.55
N LEU A 59 -11.41 -14.91 9.15
CA LEU A 59 -11.60 -13.50 8.83
C LEU A 59 -10.43 -13.03 7.96
N LYS A 60 -10.74 -12.30 6.89
CA LYS A 60 -9.78 -11.82 5.90
C LYS A 60 -9.39 -10.37 6.19
N TYR A 61 -8.20 -10.18 6.74
CA TYR A 61 -7.70 -8.89 7.18
C TYR A 61 -6.18 -8.84 7.16
N GLY A 62 -5.62 -7.72 6.71
CA GLY A 62 -4.20 -7.44 6.82
C GLY A 62 -3.91 -6.27 7.74
N ARG A 63 -2.73 -6.31 8.38
CA ARG A 63 -2.24 -5.26 9.29
C ARG A 63 -0.84 -4.82 8.90
N ALA A 64 -0.62 -3.52 8.91
CA ALA A 64 0.70 -2.91 8.88
C ALA A 64 0.77 -1.77 9.90
N LEU A 65 1.97 -1.48 10.37
CA LEU A 65 2.22 -0.40 11.32
C LEU A 65 3.13 0.64 10.69
N PHE A 66 2.69 1.89 10.62
CA PHE A 66 3.50 3.01 10.15
C PHE A 66 3.96 3.87 11.33
N VAL A 67 5.24 4.22 11.31
CA VAL A 67 5.86 5.07 12.33
C VAL A 67 6.68 6.16 11.62
N PRO A 68 6.60 7.43 12.03
CA PRO A 68 7.47 8.48 11.48
C PRO A 68 8.95 8.09 11.58
N ILE A 69 9.73 8.30 10.51
CA ILE A 69 11.16 7.92 10.48
C ILE A 69 12.02 8.94 11.23
N TRP A 70 11.69 10.21 11.09
CA TRP A 70 12.49 11.30 11.61
C TRP A 70 12.01 11.68 13.02
N ALA A 71 12.96 11.98 13.90
CA ALA A 71 12.64 12.56 15.20
C ALA A 71 12.12 13.99 15.01
N GLY A 72 11.08 14.36 15.76
CA GLY A 72 10.45 15.68 15.70
C GLY A 72 9.07 15.69 16.36
N GLU A 73 8.45 16.87 16.43
CA GLU A 73 7.05 16.97 16.82
C GLU A 73 6.19 16.18 15.84
N ARG A 74 5.35 15.31 16.38
CA ARG A 74 4.45 14.46 15.62
C ARG A 74 3.07 14.49 16.27
N GLU A 75 2.04 14.58 15.44
CA GLU A 75 0.66 14.55 15.91
C GLU A 75 0.27 13.16 16.45
N TYR A 76 0.82 12.11 15.83
CA TYR A 76 0.57 10.71 16.17
C TYR A 76 1.88 9.93 16.25
N ASP A 77 2.00 9.05 17.24
CA ASP A 77 3.15 8.16 17.38
C ASP A 77 3.16 7.04 16.35
N ILE A 78 1.97 6.56 15.98
CA ILE A 78 1.78 5.38 15.14
C ILE A 78 0.50 5.49 14.33
N ILE A 79 0.52 4.90 13.13
CA ILE A 79 -0.65 4.68 12.32
C ILE A 79 -0.79 3.17 12.13
N GLU A 80 -1.92 2.63 12.53
CA GLU A 80 -2.24 1.25 12.19
C GLU A 80 -3.04 1.22 10.89
N TYR A 81 -2.58 0.42 9.94
CA TYR A 81 -3.21 0.27 8.64
C TYR A 81 -3.83 -1.11 8.53
N GLY A 82 -5.16 -1.10 8.39
CA GLY A 82 -5.97 -2.27 8.13
C GLY A 82 -6.41 -2.35 6.68
N TRP A 83 -6.43 -3.54 6.09
CA TRP A 83 -7.04 -3.73 4.78
C TRP A 83 -7.80 -5.05 4.65
N TRP A 84 -8.82 -5.04 3.80
CA TRP A 84 -9.70 -6.17 3.51
C TRP A 84 -9.88 -6.32 1.99
N PRO A 85 -10.11 -7.54 1.48
CA PRO A 85 -10.34 -7.76 0.05
C PRO A 85 -11.51 -6.93 -0.51
N ASN A 86 -12.58 -6.74 0.26
CA ASN A 86 -13.76 -5.98 -0.14
C ASN A 86 -14.57 -5.51 1.08
N GLY A 87 -15.69 -4.83 0.82
CA GLY A 87 -16.56 -4.31 1.88
C GLY A 87 -17.29 -5.39 2.69
N VAL A 88 -17.60 -6.54 2.10
CA VAL A 88 -18.26 -7.65 2.81
C VAL A 88 -17.33 -8.21 3.87
N GLU A 89 -16.07 -8.47 3.51
CA GLU A 89 -15.06 -8.96 4.45
C GLU A 89 -14.75 -7.92 5.55
N GLN A 90 -14.76 -6.63 5.21
CA GLN A 90 -14.64 -5.54 6.19
C GLN A 90 -15.73 -5.60 7.26
N TYR A 91 -17.01 -5.61 6.86
CA TYR A 91 -18.09 -5.64 7.85
C TYR A 91 -18.19 -6.97 8.60
N LYS A 92 -17.77 -8.08 7.98
CA LYS A 92 -17.66 -9.38 8.65
C LYS A 92 -16.64 -9.32 9.79
N GLU A 93 -15.45 -8.79 9.52
CA GLU A 93 -14.39 -8.68 10.53
C GLU A 93 -14.73 -7.63 11.60
N TRP A 94 -15.29 -6.47 11.25
CA TRP A 94 -15.79 -5.51 12.24
C TRP A 94 -16.87 -6.10 13.16
N GLY A 95 -17.81 -6.86 12.58
CA GLY A 95 -18.85 -7.54 13.35
C GLY A 95 -18.26 -8.51 14.36
N ALA A 96 -17.29 -9.32 13.94
CA ALA A 96 -16.60 -10.26 14.84
C ALA A 96 -15.73 -9.54 15.87
N TYR A 97 -15.06 -8.45 15.50
CA TYR A 97 -14.28 -7.63 16.43
C TYR A 97 -15.15 -7.03 17.53
N MET A 98 -16.34 -6.52 17.20
CA MET A 98 -17.22 -5.92 18.22
C MET A 98 -17.91 -6.95 19.12
N ASN A 99 -18.29 -8.10 18.57
CA ASN A 99 -19.18 -9.04 19.27
C ASN A 99 -18.46 -10.25 19.87
N ASP A 100 -17.36 -10.71 19.26
CA ASP A 100 -16.70 -11.97 19.62
C ASP A 100 -15.30 -11.75 20.21
N TYR A 101 -14.57 -10.76 19.71
CA TYR A 101 -13.18 -10.52 20.10
C TYR A 101 -13.00 -10.18 21.60
N PRO A 102 -13.84 -9.37 22.28
CA PRO A 102 -13.63 -9.05 23.69
C PRO A 102 -13.64 -10.30 24.57
N LYS A 103 -14.60 -11.21 24.33
CA LYS A 103 -14.64 -12.50 25.03
C LYS A 103 -13.45 -13.36 24.66
N TRP A 104 -13.10 -13.45 23.38
CA TRP A 104 -11.95 -14.24 22.95
C TRP A 104 -10.65 -13.73 23.58
N ALA A 105 -10.45 -12.42 23.66
CA ALA A 105 -9.26 -11.79 24.22
C ALA A 105 -9.13 -12.09 25.71
N ALA A 106 -10.20 -11.93 26.49
CA ALA A 106 -10.21 -12.27 27.92
C ALA A 106 -9.86 -13.75 28.18
N ASP A 107 -10.34 -14.65 27.30
CA ASP A 107 -10.13 -16.09 27.46
C ASP A 107 -8.77 -16.58 26.91
N ASN A 108 -8.10 -15.82 26.01
CA ASN A 108 -6.98 -16.34 25.21
C ASN A 108 -5.77 -15.39 25.06
N SER A 109 -5.86 -14.12 25.43
CA SER A 109 -4.83 -13.10 25.16
C SER A 109 -4.21 -12.57 26.45
N GLU A 110 -2.88 -12.37 26.43
CA GLU A 110 -2.14 -11.75 27.53
C GLU A 110 -2.41 -10.24 27.69
N PHE A 111 -3.09 -9.62 26.72
CA PHE A 111 -3.39 -8.18 26.73
C PHE A 111 -4.76 -7.86 27.35
N ASP A 112 -5.59 -8.85 27.70
CA ASP A 112 -6.91 -8.70 28.34
C ASP A 112 -7.78 -7.54 27.80
N GLY A 113 -7.72 -7.30 26.48
CA GLY A 113 -8.45 -6.20 25.82
C GLY A 113 -7.85 -4.79 25.99
N GLU A 114 -6.73 -4.62 26.70
CA GLU A 114 -5.97 -3.37 26.71
C GLU A 114 -5.48 -3.03 25.30
N SER A 115 -5.80 -1.85 24.80
CA SER A 115 -5.23 -1.37 23.54
C SER A 115 -3.83 -0.80 23.76
N GLY A 116 -2.86 -1.28 22.98
CA GLY A 116 -1.52 -0.70 22.89
C GLY A 116 -1.49 0.66 22.20
N VAL A 117 -2.58 1.03 21.52
CA VAL A 117 -2.75 2.32 20.84
C VAL A 117 -4.04 2.99 21.31
N GLU A 118 -3.94 4.24 21.76
CA GLU A 118 -5.09 5.11 21.91
C GLU A 118 -5.42 5.76 20.56
N VAL A 119 -6.42 5.22 19.87
CA VAL A 119 -6.86 5.73 18.55
C VAL A 119 -7.52 7.09 18.74
N LYS A 120 -7.01 8.10 18.05
CA LYS A 120 -7.52 9.48 18.04
C LYS A 120 -8.38 9.78 16.82
N ARG A 121 -8.07 9.12 15.71
CA ARG A 121 -8.77 9.31 14.44
C ARG A 121 -8.74 8.04 13.60
N SER A 122 -9.81 7.79 12.85
CA SER A 122 -9.80 6.79 11.79
C SER A 122 -10.28 7.37 10.46
N ILE A 123 -9.69 6.92 9.35
CA ILE A 123 -10.12 7.27 8.00
C ILE A 123 -10.29 5.98 7.19
N SER A 124 -11.52 5.70 6.75
CA SER A 124 -11.80 4.56 5.88
C SER A 124 -11.63 4.96 4.41
N MET A 125 -10.91 4.15 3.66
CA MET A 125 -10.53 4.40 2.26
C MET A 125 -10.87 3.21 1.35
N ARG A 126 -11.18 3.50 0.08
CA ARG A 126 -11.16 2.51 -1.00
C ARG A 126 -9.77 2.55 -1.61
N GLY A 127 -9.07 1.42 -1.62
CA GLY A 127 -7.76 1.31 -2.23
C GLY A 127 -7.82 0.71 -3.62
N VAL A 128 -6.95 1.14 -4.52
CA VAL A 128 -6.67 0.51 -5.80
C VAL A 128 -5.17 0.35 -5.93
N ARG A 129 -4.68 -0.86 -6.20
CA ARG A 129 -3.28 -1.04 -6.62
C ARG A 129 -3.16 -0.46 -8.03
N ALA A 130 -2.38 0.61 -8.19
CA ALA A 130 -2.24 1.26 -9.49
C ALA A 130 -1.08 0.69 -10.31
N ARG A 131 0.01 0.33 -9.63
CA ARG A 131 1.20 -0.31 -10.21
C ARG A 131 2.09 -0.91 -9.13
N GLY A 132 3.02 -1.78 -9.50
CA GLY A 132 4.13 -2.17 -8.66
C GLY A 132 4.87 -3.39 -9.16
N ILE A 133 6.19 -3.24 -9.31
CA ILE A 133 7.11 -4.28 -9.75
C ILE A 133 7.67 -5.00 -8.52
N ARG A 134 7.27 -6.26 -8.32
CA ARG A 134 7.64 -7.08 -7.15
C ARG A 134 9.10 -7.52 -7.19
N ILE A 135 9.61 -7.90 -6.02
CA ILE A 135 10.90 -8.58 -5.84
C ILE A 135 10.65 -9.86 -5.04
N PRO A 136 11.59 -10.83 -5.03
CA PRO A 136 11.50 -12.01 -4.19
C PRO A 136 11.34 -11.66 -2.69
N ALA A 137 10.62 -12.49 -1.95
CA ALA A 137 10.26 -12.23 -0.55
C ALA A 137 11.50 -12.16 0.36
N GLU A 138 12.53 -12.96 0.05
CA GLU A 138 13.82 -13.01 0.72
C GLU A 138 14.67 -11.75 0.51
N GLU A 139 14.37 -10.94 -0.52
CA GLU A 139 15.02 -9.63 -0.74
C GLU A 139 14.29 -8.49 -0.01
N MET A 140 13.16 -8.77 0.66
CA MET A 140 12.37 -7.76 1.34
C MET A 140 12.87 -7.51 2.76
N ASP A 141 12.95 -6.24 3.16
CA ASP A 141 13.28 -5.89 4.53
C ASP A 141 12.08 -6.09 5.47
N LYS A 142 12.34 -6.42 6.74
CA LYS A 142 11.32 -6.39 7.80
C LYS A 142 10.67 -5.00 7.86
N PHE A 143 11.51 -3.99 8.09
CA PHE A 143 11.11 -2.59 8.08
C PHE A 143 11.36 -1.98 6.70
N LYS A 144 10.32 -1.38 6.15
CA LYS A 144 10.37 -0.79 4.81
C LYS A 144 9.98 0.68 4.86
N PHE A 145 9.89 1.30 3.69
CA PHE A 145 9.52 2.71 3.54
C PHE A 145 8.17 2.82 2.86
N VAL A 146 7.35 3.76 3.32
CA VAL A 146 6.12 4.17 2.65
C VAL A 146 6.06 5.68 2.55
N ASP A 147 5.77 6.18 1.36
CA ASP A 147 5.57 7.58 1.05
C ASP A 147 4.07 7.83 0.81
N PHE A 148 3.52 8.84 1.48
CA PHE A 148 2.16 9.33 1.27
C PHE A 148 2.17 10.68 0.59
N MET A 149 1.23 10.90 -0.33
CA MET A 149 1.06 12.15 -1.03
C MET A 149 -0.43 12.44 -1.20
N GLN A 150 -0.90 13.55 -0.64
CA GLN A 150 -2.28 14.00 -0.83
C GLN A 150 -2.44 14.64 -2.22
N CYS A 151 -3.50 14.27 -2.93
CA CYS A 151 -3.74 14.69 -4.30
C CYS A 151 -5.20 15.09 -4.51
N SER A 152 -5.41 16.04 -5.41
CA SER A 152 -6.74 16.44 -5.88
C SER A 152 -6.80 16.31 -7.40
N TYR A 153 -7.96 15.92 -7.92
CA TYR A 153 -8.21 15.94 -9.35
C TYR A 153 -8.23 17.37 -9.87
N THR A 154 -7.80 17.55 -11.11
CA THR A 154 -8.15 18.76 -11.86
C THR A 154 -9.59 18.63 -12.37
N SER A 155 -10.11 19.65 -13.06
CA SER A 155 -11.41 19.58 -13.71
C SER A 155 -11.51 18.52 -14.82
N LEU A 156 -10.37 17.99 -15.30
CA LEU A 156 -10.31 16.95 -16.33
C LEU A 156 -10.01 15.56 -15.75
N GLY A 157 -9.56 15.50 -14.49
CA GLY A 157 -9.10 14.27 -13.88
C GLY A 157 -10.21 13.45 -13.24
N ASN A 158 -10.00 12.14 -13.22
CA ASN A 158 -10.73 11.18 -12.40
C ASN A 158 -9.85 9.94 -12.16
N LEU A 159 -10.35 9.00 -11.34
CA LEU A 159 -9.62 7.77 -11.00
C LEU A 159 -9.19 6.98 -12.25
N ASN A 160 -10.07 6.82 -13.24
CA ASN A 160 -9.75 6.00 -14.42
C ASN A 160 -8.58 6.61 -15.20
N ASN A 161 -8.56 7.94 -15.37
CA ASN A 161 -7.42 8.60 -16.03
C ASN A 161 -6.12 8.34 -15.26
N ILE A 162 -6.15 8.46 -13.93
CA ILE A 162 -4.95 8.20 -13.11
C ILE A 162 -4.48 6.75 -13.24
N LEU A 163 -5.39 5.78 -13.25
CA LEU A 163 -5.06 4.36 -13.38
C LEU A 163 -4.50 4.01 -14.76
N GLU A 164 -5.07 4.56 -15.83
CA GLU A 164 -4.58 4.38 -17.20
C GLU A 164 -3.16 4.93 -17.36
N ILE A 165 -2.91 6.14 -16.83
CA ILE A 165 -1.57 6.75 -16.86
C ILE A 165 -0.58 5.89 -16.07
N ASN A 166 -0.95 5.40 -14.89
CA ASN A 166 -0.07 4.55 -14.07
C ASN A 166 0.29 3.23 -14.75
N ALA A 167 -0.64 2.60 -15.47
CA ALA A 167 -0.35 1.40 -16.25
C ALA A 167 0.68 1.69 -17.36
N LYS A 168 0.53 2.82 -18.09
CA LYS A 168 1.49 3.26 -19.10
C LYS A 168 2.88 3.52 -18.51
N ILE A 169 2.94 4.14 -17.32
CA ILE A 169 4.21 4.40 -16.64
C ILE A 169 4.85 3.10 -16.17
N GLU A 170 4.08 2.17 -15.59
CA GLU A 170 4.61 0.87 -15.15
C GLU A 170 5.23 0.10 -16.31
N ALA A 171 4.57 0.06 -17.47
CA ALA A 171 5.13 -0.58 -18.66
C ALA A 171 6.50 -0.01 -19.03
N LYS A 172 6.68 1.32 -18.94
CA LYS A 172 7.98 1.97 -19.17
C LYS A 172 8.99 1.73 -18.07
N GLU A 173 8.56 1.65 -16.81
CA GLU A 173 9.45 1.28 -15.71
C GLU A 173 9.95 -0.17 -15.83
N ILE A 174 9.13 -1.09 -16.37
CA ILE A 174 9.55 -2.45 -16.70
C ILE A 174 10.56 -2.45 -17.84
N GLU A 175 10.34 -1.66 -18.91
CA GLU A 175 11.30 -1.51 -20.01
C GLU A 175 12.66 -0.96 -19.56
N LEU A 176 12.68 -0.04 -18.58
CA LEU A 176 13.92 0.49 -18.00
C LEU A 176 14.73 -0.56 -17.22
N GLY A 177 14.05 -1.55 -16.63
CA GLY A 177 14.67 -2.73 -16.00
C GLY A 177 15.30 -2.50 -14.62
N ASP A 178 15.47 -1.26 -14.17
CA ASP A 178 16.16 -0.92 -12.91
C ASP A 178 15.24 -0.32 -11.83
N ARG A 179 13.93 -0.51 -11.98
CA ARG A 179 12.90 0.12 -11.11
C ARG A 179 12.04 -0.85 -10.31
N ALA A 180 12.45 -2.12 -10.24
CA ALA A 180 11.79 -3.11 -9.39
C ALA A 180 11.90 -2.76 -7.90
N GLY A 181 10.95 -3.25 -7.10
CA GLY A 181 11.04 -3.14 -5.64
C GLY A 181 10.05 -2.19 -4.98
N TYR A 182 8.87 -1.96 -5.58
CA TYR A 182 7.88 -1.05 -5.02
C TYR A 182 6.43 -1.47 -5.34
N GLY A 183 5.47 -0.82 -4.68
CA GLY A 183 4.06 -0.82 -5.06
C GLY A 183 3.44 0.55 -4.79
N GLU A 184 2.50 0.95 -5.63
CA GLU A 184 1.80 2.23 -5.54
C GLU A 184 0.29 2.01 -5.56
N HIS A 185 -0.37 2.66 -4.61
CA HIS A 185 -1.78 2.53 -4.34
C HIS A 185 -2.45 3.89 -4.37
N ILE A 186 -3.63 3.96 -4.99
CA ILE A 186 -4.52 5.12 -4.94
C ILE A 186 -5.56 4.84 -3.87
N LEU A 187 -5.63 5.72 -2.87
CA LEU A 187 -6.51 5.59 -1.71
C LEU A 187 -7.54 6.72 -1.72
N ILE A 188 -8.81 6.36 -1.91
CA ILE A 188 -9.91 7.33 -1.98
C ILE A 188 -10.67 7.29 -0.65
N PRO A 189 -10.63 8.35 0.16
CA PRO A 189 -11.38 8.39 1.41
C PRO A 189 -12.88 8.40 1.16
N TYR A 190 -13.64 7.75 2.03
CA TYR A 190 -15.10 7.75 1.99
C TYR A 190 -15.77 7.89 3.35
N ARG A 191 -14.99 7.89 4.44
CA ARG A 191 -15.45 8.09 5.83
C ARG A 191 -14.30 8.63 6.68
N GLY A 192 -14.60 9.49 7.66
CA GLY A 192 -13.60 10.02 8.60
C GLY A 192 -12.83 11.23 8.08
N LEU A 193 -13.36 11.93 7.07
CA LEU A 193 -12.80 13.18 6.57
C LEU A 193 -13.38 14.38 7.32
N ASP A 194 -12.56 15.41 7.49
CA ASP A 194 -13.03 16.71 7.97
C ASP A 194 -13.74 17.46 6.86
N ALA A 195 -14.67 18.34 7.23
CA ALA A 195 -15.46 19.12 6.28
C ALA A 195 -14.60 20.01 5.36
N ASP A 196 -13.38 20.36 5.80
CA ASP A 196 -12.43 21.20 5.09
C ASP A 196 -11.30 20.40 4.39
N THR A 197 -11.43 19.07 4.30
CA THR A 197 -10.47 18.22 3.58
C THR A 197 -10.30 18.71 2.13
N LYS A 198 -9.05 18.95 1.72
CA LYS A 198 -8.71 19.58 0.42
C LYS A 198 -8.14 18.62 -0.64
N TYR A 199 -8.18 17.32 -0.38
CA TYR A 199 -7.66 16.29 -1.29
C TYR A 199 -8.76 15.28 -1.64
N ASP A 200 -8.70 14.74 -2.86
CA ASP A 200 -9.65 13.76 -3.37
C ASP A 200 -9.15 12.32 -3.17
N PHE A 201 -7.82 12.12 -3.16
CA PHE A 201 -7.20 10.83 -2.94
C PHE A 201 -5.79 10.98 -2.36
N VAL A 202 -5.23 9.87 -1.87
CA VAL A 202 -3.86 9.77 -1.40
C VAL A 202 -3.12 8.74 -2.24
N ILE A 203 -1.93 9.08 -2.73
CA ILE A 203 -1.00 8.12 -3.28
C ILE A 203 -0.18 7.54 -2.13
N MET A 204 -0.22 6.22 -1.96
CA MET A 204 0.63 5.48 -1.04
C MET A 204 1.62 4.65 -1.86
N ARG A 205 2.90 5.00 -1.80
CA ARG A 205 3.98 4.22 -2.44
C ARG A 205 4.83 3.53 -1.38
N HIS A 206 4.80 2.20 -1.35
CA HIS A 206 5.71 1.42 -0.52
C HIS A 206 6.90 0.91 -1.32
N TYR A 207 8.04 0.74 -0.65
CA TYR A 207 9.24 0.09 -1.19
C TYR A 207 9.46 -1.23 -0.47
N TYR A 208 9.94 -2.26 -1.14
CA TYR A 208 10.12 -3.58 -0.52
C TYR A 208 11.40 -3.70 0.32
N SER A 209 12.42 -2.89 0.03
CA SER A 209 13.66 -2.80 0.82
C SER A 209 14.33 -1.43 0.67
N ALA A 210 15.22 -1.10 1.61
CA ALA A 210 16.06 0.09 1.57
C ALA A 210 16.92 0.13 0.31
N LYS A 211 17.48 -1.03 -0.09
CA LYS A 211 18.27 -1.15 -1.31
C LYS A 211 17.45 -0.76 -2.54
N LYS A 212 16.27 -1.36 -2.75
CA LYS A 212 15.47 -1.05 -3.95
C LYS A 212 14.97 0.39 -3.96
N ARG A 213 14.65 0.96 -2.80
CA ARG A 213 14.39 2.40 -2.70
C ARG A 213 15.59 3.22 -3.18
N GLY A 214 16.79 2.87 -2.73
CA GLY A 214 18.05 3.50 -3.16
C GLY A 214 18.28 3.38 -4.67
N ASP A 215 18.06 2.19 -5.24
CA ASP A 215 18.18 1.93 -6.68
C ASP A 215 17.18 2.83 -7.47
N ILE A 216 15.90 2.86 -7.07
CA ILE A 216 14.83 3.67 -7.70
C ILE A 216 15.12 5.18 -7.63
N ILE A 217 15.66 5.66 -6.50
CA ILE A 217 16.04 7.06 -6.35
C ILE A 217 17.23 7.38 -7.25
N SER A 218 18.22 6.50 -7.31
CA SER A 218 19.41 6.68 -8.13
C SER A 218 19.10 6.73 -9.62
N SER A 219 18.11 5.96 -10.11
CA SER A 219 17.62 6.01 -11.49
C SER A 219 16.59 7.11 -11.77
N SER A 220 16.45 8.09 -10.86
CA SER A 220 15.54 9.23 -11.06
C SER A 220 15.83 10.07 -12.31
N PRO A 221 17.09 10.35 -12.71
CA PRO A 221 17.38 11.09 -13.93
C PRO A 221 16.81 10.43 -15.19
N GLU A 222 17.04 9.13 -15.35
CA GLU A 222 16.56 8.31 -16.47
C GLU A 222 15.04 8.25 -16.47
N PHE A 223 14.43 8.00 -15.32
CA PHE A 223 12.98 8.01 -15.16
C PHE A 223 12.37 9.37 -15.52
N ARG A 224 12.98 10.48 -15.09
CA ARG A 224 12.50 11.83 -15.44
C ARG A 224 12.60 12.12 -16.94
N ASN A 225 13.67 11.66 -17.59
CA ASN A 225 13.82 11.78 -19.04
C ASN A 225 12.72 11.00 -19.76
N MET A 226 12.50 9.74 -19.36
CA MET A 226 11.42 8.90 -19.90
C MET A 226 10.05 9.58 -19.75
N MET A 227 9.73 10.07 -18.55
CA MET A 227 8.45 10.74 -18.28
C MET A 227 8.25 12.04 -19.08
N ARG A 228 9.34 12.74 -19.41
CA ARG A 228 9.32 13.94 -20.25
C ARG A 228 9.13 13.59 -21.73
N GLU A 229 9.89 12.63 -22.23
CA GLU A 229 9.86 12.21 -23.65
C GLU A 229 8.55 11.55 -24.04
N THR A 230 7.95 10.79 -23.12
CA THR A 230 6.63 10.16 -23.29
C THR A 230 5.46 11.13 -23.07
N GLY A 231 5.70 12.29 -22.46
CA GLY A 231 4.66 13.25 -22.09
C GLY A 231 3.84 12.88 -20.84
N TYR A 232 4.16 11.75 -20.18
CA TYR A 232 3.39 11.29 -19.00
C TYR A 232 3.42 12.26 -17.83
N TRP A 233 4.46 13.09 -17.68
CA TRP A 233 4.46 14.17 -16.68
C TRP A 233 3.35 15.18 -16.93
N ALA A 234 3.18 15.62 -18.18
CA ALA A 234 2.13 16.57 -18.54
C ALA A 234 0.74 15.94 -18.42
N GLU A 235 0.61 14.66 -18.78
CA GLU A 235 -0.64 13.91 -18.63
C GLU A 235 -1.06 13.81 -17.15
N LEU A 236 -0.13 13.46 -16.24
CA LEU A 236 -0.39 13.46 -14.80
C LEU A 236 -0.80 14.84 -14.30
N GLN A 237 -0.05 15.89 -14.62
CA GLN A 237 -0.34 17.26 -14.17
C GLN A 237 -1.66 17.82 -14.72
N THR A 238 -2.10 17.33 -15.89
CA THR A 238 -3.39 17.66 -16.47
C THR A 238 -4.54 17.02 -15.69
N ASN A 239 -4.32 15.88 -15.04
CA ASN A 239 -5.36 15.10 -14.36
C ASN A 239 -5.35 15.26 -12.83
N ALA A 240 -4.20 15.51 -12.22
CA ALA A 240 -4.10 15.66 -10.77
C ALA A 240 -3.03 16.65 -10.35
N LYS A 241 -3.24 17.26 -9.18
CA LYS A 241 -2.25 18.04 -8.45
C LYS A 241 -2.00 17.36 -7.12
N CYS A 242 -0.73 17.17 -6.79
CA CYS A 242 -0.35 16.51 -5.57
C CYS A 242 0.58 17.39 -4.72
N GLY A 243 0.46 17.24 -3.41
CA GLY A 243 1.25 17.95 -2.42
C GLY A 243 2.63 17.32 -2.17
N PRO A 244 3.32 17.77 -1.11
CA PRO A 244 4.58 17.17 -0.69
C PRO A 244 4.39 15.72 -0.22
N GLN A 245 5.50 14.98 -0.15
CA GLN A 245 5.52 13.61 0.35
C GLN A 245 5.80 13.56 1.84
N SER A 246 5.12 12.65 2.54
CA SER A 246 5.41 12.29 3.93
C SER A 246 5.89 10.84 3.97
N THR A 247 7.07 10.61 4.55
CA THR A 247 7.71 9.28 4.60
C THR A 247 7.59 8.65 5.99
N TYR A 248 7.19 7.39 6.03
CA TYR A 248 7.10 6.58 7.25
C TYR A 248 7.88 5.29 7.11
N ARG A 249 8.34 4.77 8.25
CA ARG A 249 8.78 3.38 8.39
C ARG A 249 7.54 2.52 8.47
N VAL A 250 7.52 1.41 7.74
CA VAL A 250 6.42 0.43 7.78
C VAL A 250 6.93 -0.96 8.16
N GLU A 251 6.20 -1.67 9.02
CA GLU A 251 6.26 -3.14 9.12
C GLU A 251 4.92 -3.70 8.62
N TRP A 252 4.97 -4.56 7.61
CA TRP A 252 3.81 -5.33 7.15
C TRP A 252 3.73 -6.59 8.01
N LEU A 253 2.75 -6.67 8.90
CA LEU A 253 2.71 -7.72 9.92
C LEU A 253 2.15 -9.03 9.37
N TYR A 254 1.00 -8.97 8.70
CA TYR A 254 0.32 -10.15 8.16
C TYR A 254 -0.77 -9.78 7.16
N ASN A 255 -1.20 -10.78 6.40
CA ASN A 255 -2.46 -10.81 5.67
C ASN A 255 -3.12 -12.17 5.93
N SER A 256 -4.14 -12.22 6.79
CA SER A 256 -4.80 -13.48 7.15
C SER A 256 -5.55 -14.15 5.99
N SER A 257 -5.61 -13.51 4.82
CA SER A 257 -6.14 -14.11 3.59
C SER A 257 -5.12 -14.98 2.85
N GLU A 258 -3.83 -14.82 3.15
CA GLU A 258 -2.71 -15.45 2.44
C GLU A 258 -1.91 -16.42 3.34
N ASP A 259 -2.19 -16.45 4.66
CA ASP A 259 -1.43 -17.19 5.69
C ASP A 259 -2.22 -18.31 6.41
#